data_AF-A0A9E4QML8-F1
#
_entry.id   AF-A0A9E4QML8-F1
#
_cell.length_a   1.000
_cell.length_b   1.000
_cell.length_c   1.000
_cell.angle_alpha   90.00
_cell.angle_beta   90.00
_cell.angle_gamma   90.00
#
_symmetry.space_group_name_H-M   'P 1'
#
loop_
_entity.id
_entity.type
_entity.pdbx_description
1 polymer ?
#
loop_
_entity_poly.entity_id
_entity_poly.type
_entity_poly.pdbx_seq_one_letter_code
_entity_poly.pdbx_strand_id
1 'polypeptide(L)' 'AWPGMGQMAITAVNNNDFPILQAVVFFFTILFVSMTFITDLLYAFIDPRIRYD' A
#
# COMPACT_ATOMS: atom_id res chain seq x y z
N ALA A 1 24.17 -5.09 3.84
CA ALA A 1 22.71 -5.30 3.78
C ALA A 1 22.10 -4.17 2.94
N TRP A 2 21.19 -4.47 2.01
CA TRP A 2 20.56 -3.44 1.16
C TRP A 2 19.64 -2.56 2.03
N PRO A 3 19.80 -1.22 2.04
CA PRO A 3 18.93 -0.34 2.82
C PRO A 3 17.51 -0.31 2.23
N GLY A 4 16.53 -0.80 2.99
CA GLY A 4 15.14 -0.88 2.56
C GLY A 4 14.38 0.45 2.66
N MET A 5 13.21 0.53 2.03
CA MET A 5 12.33 1.72 2.08
C MET A 5 11.92 2.09 3.52
N GLY A 6 11.82 1.12 4.43
CA GLY A 6 11.55 1.38 5.85
C GLY A 6 12.69 2.11 6.56
N GLN A 7 13.94 1.79 6.21
CA GLN A 7 15.10 2.51 6.74
C GLN A 7 15.14 3.96 6.22
N MET A 8 14.78 4.17 4.95
CA MET A 8 14.65 5.52 4.36
C MET A 8 13.58 6.35 5.07
N ALA A 9 12.44 5.75 5.42
CA ALA A 9 11.40 6.44 6.20
C ALA A 9 11.92 6.87 7.58
N ILE A 10 12.63 5.98 8.29
CA ILE A 10 13.20 6.29 9.61
C ILE A 10 14.23 7.42 9.52
N THR A 11 15.10 7.38 8.51
CA THR A 11 16.07 8.46 8.28
C THR A 11 15.39 9.78 7.93
N ALA A 12 14.33 9.75 7.11
CA ALA A 12 13.55 10.93 6.76
C ALA A 12 12.86 11.55 7.99
N VAL A 13 12.29 10.73 8.88
CA VAL A 13 11.71 11.21 10.15
C VAL A 13 12.78 11.88 11.01
N ASN A 14 13.93 11.24 11.20
CA ASN A 14 15.01 11.79 12.01
C ASN A 14 15.58 13.10 11.44
N ASN A 15 15.60 13.24 10.12
CA ASN A 15 16.08 14.43 9.42
C ASN A 15 14.97 15.48 9.20
N ASN A 16 13.74 15.25 9.69
CA ASN A 16 12.55 16.08 9.43
C ASN A 16 12.31 16.32 7.93
N ASP A 17 12.63 15.32 7.12
CA ASP A 17 12.58 15.40 5.67
C ASP A 17 11.18 14.97 5.18
N PHE A 18 10.21 15.87 5.38
CA PHE A 18 8.81 15.65 5.07
C PHE A 18 8.53 15.17 3.64
N PRO A 19 9.21 15.67 2.58
CA PRO A 19 8.97 15.19 1.22
C PRO A 19 9.28 13.71 1.03
N ILE A 20 10.37 13.22 1.63
CA ILE A 20 10.78 11.81 1.53
C ILE A 20 9.80 10.94 2.30
N LEU A 21 9.42 11.36 3.51
CA LEU A 21 8.42 10.64 4.30
C LEU A 21 7.09 10.54 3.55
N GLN A 22 6.63 11.64 2.95
CA GLN A 22 5.41 11.68 2.16
C GLN A 22 5.50 10.75 0.94
N ALA A 23 6.62 10.73 0.22
CA ALA A 23 6.82 9.83 -0.92
C ALA A 23 6.73 8.35 -0.50
N VAL A 24 7.35 7.98 0.62
CA VAL A 24 7.28 6.61 1.14
C VAL A 24 5.85 6.25 1.55
N VAL A 25 5.16 7.12 2.27
CA VAL A 25 3.76 6.91 2.68
C VAL A 25 2.83 6.80 1.46
N PHE A 26 3.01 7.67 0.47
CA PHE A 26 2.22 7.66 -0.76
C PHE A 26 2.40 6.35 -1.53
N PHE A 27 3.63 5.86 -1.65
CA PHE A 27 3.93 4.58 -2.27
C PHE A 27 3.20 3.43 -1.55
N PHE A 28 3.29 3.36 -0.22
CA PHE A 28 2.58 2.33 0.55
C PHE A 28 1.07 2.48 0.46
N THR A 29 0.54 3.69 0.36
CA THR A 29 -0.89 3.96 0.20
C THR A 29 -1.40 3.41 -1.13
N ILE A 30 -0.70 3.69 -2.25
CA ILE A 30 -1.05 3.12 -3.56
C ILE A 30 -0.99 1.59 -3.51
N LEU A 31 0.08 1.04 -2.92
CA LEU A 31 0.23 -0.41 -2.79
C LEU A 31 -0.93 -1.02 -2.01
N PHE A 32 -1.29 -0.43 -0.87
CA PHE A 32 -2.40 -0.89 -0.05
C PHE A 32 -3.72 -0.83 -0.79
N VAL A 33 -4.05 0.32 -1.39
CA VAL A 33 -5.29 0.50 -2.19
C VAL A 33 -5.35 -0.49 -3.34
N SER A 34 -4.23 -0.73 -4.03
CA SER A 34 -4.17 -1.72 -5.11
C SER A 34 -4.44 -3.14 -4.61
N MET A 35 -3.92 -3.50 -3.43
CA MET A 35 -4.16 -4.82 -2.83
C MET A 35 -5.61 -4.98 -2.39
N THR A 36 -6.21 -3.93 -1.81
CA THR A 36 -7.64 -3.93 -1.49
C THR A 36 -8.49 -4.07 -2.75
N PHE A 37 -8.17 -3.32 -3.82
CA PHE A 37 -8.88 -3.43 -5.10
C PHE A 37 -8.76 -4.82 -5.73
N ILE A 38 -7.57 -5.42 -5.69
CA ILE A 38 -7.35 -6.80 -6.14
C ILE A 38 -8.19 -7.75 -5.29
N THR A 39 -8.23 -7.56 -3.98
CA THR A 39 -9.01 -8.40 -3.06
C THR A 39 -10.50 -8.32 -3.38
N ASP A 40 -11.04 -7.12 -3.61
CA ASP A 40 -12.43 -6.93 -4.01
C ASP A 40 -12.73 -7.59 -5.37
N LEU A 41 -11.80 -7.50 -6.33
CA LEU A 41 -11.93 -8.17 -7.62
C LEU A 41 -11.90 -9.70 -7.48
N LEU A 42 -11.01 -10.24 -6.64
CA LEU A 42 -10.98 -11.66 -6.34
C LEU A 42 -12.28 -12.11 -5.68
N TYR A 43 -12.81 -11.34 -4.73
CA TYR A 43 -14.11 -11.64 -4.13
C TYR A 43 -15.24 -11.60 -5.16
N ALA A 44 -15.27 -10.62 -6.05
CA ALA A 44 -16.27 -10.55 -7.12
C ALA A 44 -16.19 -11.74 -8.09
N PHE A 45 -15.00 -12.29 -8.34
CA PHE A 45 -14.81 -13.44 -9.21
C PHE A 45 -15.08 -14.78 -8.51
N ILE A 46 -14.69 -14.90 -7.24
CA ILE A 46 -14.77 -16.14 -6.45
C ILE A 46 -16.15 -16.30 -5.80
N ASP A 47 -16.89 -15.23 -5.55
CA ASP A 47 -18.20 -15.31 -4.88
C ASP A 47 -19.36 -15.46 -5.89
N PRO A 48 -19.89 -16.69 -6.13
CA PRO A 48 -21.04 -16.93 -6.99
C PRO A 48 -22.37 -16.47 -6.38
N ARG A 49 -22.38 -15.90 -5.16
CA ARG A 49 -23.60 -15.49 -4.44
C ARG A 49 -24.20 -14.15 -4.91
N ILE A 50 -23.55 -13.46 -5.85
CA ILE A 50 -24.15 -12.27 -6.52
C ILE A 50 -25.34 -12.68 -7.42
N ARG A 51 -25.56 -13.98 -7.63
CA ARG A 51 -26.83 -14.50 -8.16
C ARG A 51 -27.90 -14.40 -7.05
N TYR A 52 -28.54 -13.23 -6.97
CA TYR A 52 -29.93 -13.16 -6.53
C TYR A 52 -30.73 -14.20 -7.34
N ASP A 53 -31.51 -15.03 -6.63
CA ASP A 53 -32.44 -16.07 -7.09
C ASP A 53 -32.57 -16.29 -8.62
#